data_AF-A2E652-F1
#
_entry.id   AF-A2E652-F1
#
_cell.length_a   1.000
_cell.length_b   1.000
_cell.length_c   1.000
_cell.angle_alpha   90.00
_cell.angle_beta   90.00
_cell.angle_gamma   90.00
#
_symmetry.space_group_name_H-M   'P 1'
#
loop_
_entity.id
_entity.type
_entity.pdbx_description
1 polymer ?
#
loop_
_entity_poly.entity_id
_entity_poly.type
_entity_poly.pdbx_seq_one_letter_code
_entity_poly.pdbx_strand_id
1 'polypeptide(L)'
;MNYYYYQPQQMMQMIPIQYAAPKGTDNFRTSIIYLVDTLEREPKQNYTITQLCNRFGFQRRRFYDVVNVLESAGCCQKTNVDCFTWLGLKNVKNHLQNLNDEVNQKFAGADLNEIFYTGDSVTISNLTLQFLLSFIAFNRPNLDIKQISNFLSRNNNRFKTTLCKLYQISHILEVVGIISKTMVPGEVLLKEGFFPQIKVKESHDQLDLGSLLSRPVENLGSHIFSERWSVFNKVQELNFTRAPILMYPSLVTV
;
A
#
# COMPACT_ATOMS: atom_id res chain seq x y z
N MET A 1 -21.97 15.30 -58.07
CA MET A 1 -21.66 15.81 -56.72
C MET A 1 -20.98 14.71 -55.94
N ASN A 2 -19.65 14.68 -55.98
CA ASN A 2 -18.83 13.70 -55.25
C ASN A 2 -18.36 14.35 -53.95
N TYR A 3 -18.82 13.83 -52.82
CA TYR A 3 -18.32 14.21 -51.50
C TYR A 3 -17.06 13.39 -51.20
N TYR A 4 -15.91 14.04 -51.29
CA TYR A 4 -14.67 13.52 -50.71
C TYR A 4 -14.76 13.64 -49.18
N TYR A 5 -14.81 12.50 -48.49
CA TYR A 5 -14.52 12.45 -47.06
C TYR A 5 -13.01 12.41 -46.86
N TYR A 6 -12.48 13.49 -46.32
CA TYR A 6 -11.14 13.60 -45.75
C TYR A 6 -11.03 12.65 -44.54
N GLN A 7 -10.11 11.68 -44.59
CA GLN A 7 -9.57 11.02 -43.40
C GLN A 7 -8.25 11.70 -43.02
N PRO A 8 -8.06 12.21 -41.80
CA PRO A 8 -6.74 12.56 -41.32
C PRO A 8 -6.00 11.27 -40.90
N GLN A 9 -5.02 10.86 -41.69
CA GLN A 9 -3.98 9.93 -41.26
C GLN A 9 -3.12 10.63 -40.19
N GLN A 10 -3.43 10.39 -38.91
CA GLN A 10 -2.46 10.66 -37.86
C GLN A 10 -1.39 9.56 -37.93
N MET A 11 -0.21 9.96 -38.40
CA MET A 11 1.01 9.17 -38.40
C MET A 11 1.39 8.84 -36.95
N MET A 12 0.93 7.69 -36.46
CA MET A 12 1.35 7.16 -35.16
C MET A 12 2.77 6.62 -35.34
N GLN A 13 3.75 7.36 -34.82
CA GLN A 13 5.15 6.96 -34.84
C GLN A 13 5.30 5.61 -34.11
N MET A 14 5.52 4.55 -34.88
CA MET A 14 5.87 3.24 -34.36
C MET A 14 7.30 3.31 -33.84
N ILE A 15 7.44 3.41 -32.52
CA ILE A 15 8.73 3.23 -31.84
C ILE A 15 9.11 1.74 -31.96
N PRO A 16 10.37 1.38 -32.28
CA PRO A 16 10.76 -0.01 -32.50
C PRO A 16 10.51 -0.88 -31.27
N ILE A 17 9.82 -2.00 -31.48
CA ILE A 17 9.55 -3.03 -30.49
C ILE A 17 10.85 -3.82 -30.30
N GLN A 18 11.52 -3.63 -29.16
CA GLN A 18 12.75 -4.37 -28.85
C GLN A 18 12.79 -4.92 -27.42
N TYR A 19 11.69 -5.45 -26.89
CA TYR A 19 11.76 -6.28 -25.68
C TYR A 19 10.73 -7.41 -25.74
N ALA A 20 11.12 -8.54 -26.33
CA ALA A 20 10.36 -9.79 -26.20
C ALA A 20 10.58 -10.35 -24.78
N ALA A 21 9.52 -10.35 -23.96
CA ALA A 21 9.57 -10.91 -22.61
C ALA A 21 9.96 -12.42 -22.68
N PRO A 22 10.96 -12.87 -21.90
CA PRO A 22 11.35 -14.27 -21.89
C PRO A 22 10.25 -15.13 -21.28
N LYS A 23 9.86 -16.20 -21.98
CA LYS A 23 8.87 -17.18 -21.51
C LYS A 23 9.51 -18.10 -20.47
N GLY A 24 9.47 -17.69 -19.21
CA GLY A 24 9.88 -18.46 -18.03
C GLY A 24 8.93 -18.15 -16.85
N THR A 25 8.82 -19.06 -15.89
CA THR A 25 7.73 -19.20 -14.90
C THR A 25 7.52 -18.07 -13.88
N ASP A 26 7.90 -16.83 -14.18
CA ASP A 26 7.53 -15.66 -13.38
C ASP A 26 7.23 -14.42 -14.25
N ASN A 27 6.44 -14.63 -15.32
CA ASN A 27 6.05 -13.59 -16.27
C ASN A 27 5.49 -12.35 -15.55
N PHE A 28 4.70 -12.52 -14.48
CA PHE A 28 4.05 -11.38 -13.82
C PHE A 28 5.06 -10.51 -13.05
N ARG A 29 5.90 -11.12 -12.19
CA ARG A 29 6.97 -10.40 -11.48
C ARG A 29 7.92 -9.72 -12.45
N THR A 30 8.37 -10.47 -13.45
CA THR A 30 9.32 -9.99 -14.47
C THR A 30 8.75 -8.82 -15.25
N SER A 31 7.47 -8.89 -15.66
CA SER A 31 6.80 -7.78 -16.35
C SER A 31 6.66 -6.54 -15.47
N ILE A 32 6.45 -6.66 -14.15
CA ILE A 32 6.41 -5.49 -13.25
C ILE A 32 7.79 -4.84 -13.15
N ILE A 33 8.86 -5.64 -13.03
CA ILE A 33 10.24 -5.14 -12.98
C ILE A 33 10.56 -4.35 -14.24
N TYR A 34 10.30 -4.94 -15.42
CA TYR A 34 10.54 -4.27 -16.70
C TYR A 34 9.66 -3.04 -16.89
N LEU A 35 8.41 -3.09 -16.45
CA LEU A 35 7.52 -1.93 -16.47
C LEU A 35 8.15 -0.77 -15.68
N VAL A 36 8.49 -0.99 -14.42
CA VAL A 36 9.03 0.07 -13.54
C VAL A 36 10.37 0.61 -14.07
N ASP A 37 11.29 -0.26 -14.49
CA ASP A 37 12.57 0.16 -15.06
C ASP A 37 12.39 0.99 -16.35
N THR A 38 11.42 0.62 -17.19
CA THR A 38 11.10 1.39 -18.40
C THR A 38 10.49 2.75 -18.04
N LEU A 39 9.54 2.78 -17.11
CA LEU A 39 8.85 4.01 -16.70
C LEU A 39 9.78 5.00 -15.97
N GLU A 40 10.80 4.51 -15.26
CA GLU A 40 11.81 5.35 -14.61
C GLU A 40 12.81 5.97 -15.60
N ARG A 41 13.07 5.31 -16.74
CA ARG A 41 14.00 5.80 -17.77
C ARG A 41 13.33 6.75 -18.76
N GLU A 42 12.06 6.54 -19.03
CA GLU A 42 11.29 7.38 -19.94
C GLU A 42 10.91 8.72 -19.27
N PRO A 43 10.84 9.83 -20.03
CA PRO A 43 10.42 11.12 -19.49
C PRO A 43 8.97 11.07 -19.01
N LYS A 44 8.62 11.91 -18.03
CA LYS A 44 7.26 12.00 -17.46
C LYS A 44 6.22 12.22 -18.56
N GLN A 45 5.46 11.18 -18.88
CA GLN A 45 4.43 11.20 -19.91
C GLN A 45 3.16 10.51 -19.43
N ASN A 46 2.07 10.75 -20.16
CA ASN A 46 0.80 10.06 -19.94
C ASN A 46 0.84 8.71 -20.66
N TYR A 47 0.62 7.65 -19.89
CA TYR A 47 0.61 6.28 -20.39
C TYR A 47 -0.81 5.75 -20.47
N THR A 48 -1.12 5.08 -21.58
CA THR A 48 -2.37 4.32 -21.71
C THR A 48 -2.16 2.87 -21.27
N ILE A 49 -3.02 2.39 -20.38
CA ILE A 49 -2.99 1.03 -19.82
C ILE A 49 -2.98 -0.01 -20.94
N THR A 50 -3.80 0.17 -21.98
CA THR A 50 -3.85 -0.72 -23.14
C THR A 50 -2.49 -0.87 -23.84
N GLN A 51 -1.76 0.23 -24.03
CA GLN A 51 -0.46 0.21 -24.70
C GLN A 51 0.58 -0.56 -23.87
N LEU A 52 0.61 -0.30 -22.55
CA LEU A 52 1.53 -0.99 -21.63
C LEU A 52 1.18 -2.47 -21.48
N CYS A 53 -0.11 -2.84 -21.46
CA CYS A 53 -0.52 -4.24 -21.43
C CYS A 53 0.02 -5.01 -22.64
N ASN A 54 -0.09 -4.43 -23.83
CA ASN A 54 0.42 -5.06 -25.05
C ASN A 54 1.96 -5.11 -25.07
N ARG A 55 2.63 -4.07 -24.57
CA ARG A 55 4.09 -3.98 -24.53
C ARG A 55 4.73 -4.99 -23.57
N PHE A 56 4.16 -5.17 -22.38
CA PHE A 56 4.73 -6.01 -21.32
C PHE A 56 4.02 -7.35 -21.13
N GLY A 57 3.03 -7.65 -21.98
CA GLY A 57 2.29 -8.93 -21.96
C GLY A 57 1.37 -9.09 -20.74
N PHE A 58 0.86 -8.00 -20.17
CA PHE A 58 -0.05 -8.08 -19.03
C PHE A 58 -1.48 -8.42 -19.46
N GLN A 59 -2.15 -9.25 -18.67
CA GLN A 59 -3.61 -9.30 -18.68
C GLN A 59 -4.16 -8.00 -18.11
N ARG A 60 -5.02 -7.30 -18.87
CA ARG A 60 -5.63 -6.00 -18.47
C ARG A 60 -6.15 -6.01 -17.03
N ARG A 61 -6.92 -7.04 -16.64
CA ARG A 61 -7.46 -7.17 -15.28
C ARG A 61 -6.37 -7.10 -14.21
N ARG A 62 -5.24 -7.78 -14.41
CA ARG A 62 -4.12 -7.81 -13.46
C ARG A 62 -3.32 -6.51 -13.48
N PHE A 63 -3.21 -5.87 -14.65
CA PHE A 63 -2.55 -4.57 -14.76
C PHE A 63 -3.27 -3.49 -13.97
N TYR A 64 -4.61 -3.49 -13.94
CA TYR A 64 -5.37 -2.58 -13.07
C TYR A 64 -5.04 -2.79 -11.58
N ASP A 65 -4.84 -4.03 -11.13
CA ASP A 65 -4.41 -4.27 -9.74
C ASP A 65 -3.05 -3.62 -9.47
N VAL A 66 -2.10 -3.77 -10.40
CA VAL A 66 -0.76 -3.15 -10.31
C VAL A 66 -0.84 -1.63 -10.29
N VAL A 67 -1.55 -1.02 -11.24
CA VAL A 67 -1.72 0.45 -11.31
C VAL A 67 -2.40 0.99 -10.06
N ASN A 68 -3.45 0.33 -9.57
CA ASN A 68 -4.15 0.75 -8.36
C ASN A 68 -3.25 0.72 -7.11
N VAL A 69 -2.39 -0.31 -6.99
CA VAL A 69 -1.41 -0.40 -5.89
C VAL A 69 -0.36 0.70 -6.03
N LEU A 70 0.19 0.89 -7.22
CA LEU A 70 1.21 1.92 -7.49
C LEU A 70 0.66 3.34 -7.31
N GLU A 71 -0.59 3.58 -7.67
CA GLU A 71 -1.30 4.84 -7.45
C GLU A 71 -1.46 5.10 -5.94
N SER A 72 -1.94 4.10 -5.21
CA SER A 72 -2.15 4.21 -3.76
C SER A 72 -0.84 4.30 -2.98
N ALA A 73 0.28 3.86 -3.55
CA ALA A 73 1.62 4.04 -3.01
C ALA A 73 2.26 5.39 -3.40
N GLY A 74 1.62 6.16 -4.29
CA GLY A 74 2.11 7.45 -4.76
C GLY A 74 3.14 7.39 -5.91
N CYS A 75 3.30 6.25 -6.58
CA CYS A 75 4.21 6.12 -7.73
C CYS A 75 3.64 6.74 -9.02
N CYS A 76 2.32 6.76 -9.15
CA CYS A 76 1.62 7.30 -10.31
C CYS A 76 0.32 8.00 -9.93
N GLN A 77 -0.19 8.82 -10.84
CA GLN A 77 -1.47 9.49 -10.69
C GLN A 77 -2.37 9.12 -11.87
N LYS A 78 -3.59 8.66 -11.58
CA LYS A 78 -4.56 8.35 -12.63
C LYS A 78 -5.13 9.64 -13.20
N THR A 79 -5.07 9.79 -14.52
CA THR A 79 -5.59 10.96 -15.25
C THR A 79 -6.92 10.66 -15.94
N ASN A 80 -7.13 9.40 -16.37
CA ASN A 80 -8.39 8.95 -16.99
C ASN A 80 -8.62 7.46 -16.65
N VAL A 81 -9.76 6.90 -17.02
CA VAL A 81 -10.14 5.49 -16.78
C VAL A 81 -9.05 4.51 -17.26
N ASP A 82 -8.44 4.79 -18.42
CA ASP A 82 -7.39 3.96 -19.03
C ASP A 82 -6.01 4.67 -19.11
N CYS A 83 -5.81 5.79 -18.42
CA CYS A 83 -4.57 6.56 -18.48
C CYS A 83 -4.02 6.94 -17.10
N PHE A 84 -2.69 6.94 -16.96
CA PHE A 84 -2.01 7.44 -15.76
C PHE A 84 -0.70 8.13 -16.12
N THR A 85 -0.23 8.99 -15.23
CA THR A 85 1.07 9.65 -15.31
C THR A 85 2.03 9.02 -14.30
N TRP A 86 3.23 8.66 -14.73
CA TRP A 86 4.28 8.16 -13.82
C TRP A 86 4.96 9.33 -13.11
N LEU A 87 4.94 9.32 -11.77
CA LEU A 87 5.58 10.36 -10.94
C LEU A 87 6.99 9.96 -10.51
N GLY A 88 7.23 8.65 -10.39
CA GLY A 88 8.51 8.05 -10.03
C GLY A 88 8.50 7.42 -8.63
N LEU A 89 9.36 6.43 -8.42
CA LEU A 89 9.55 5.78 -7.12
C LEU A 89 10.04 6.75 -6.03
N LYS A 90 10.78 7.79 -6.43
CA LYS A 90 11.23 8.86 -5.51
C LYS A 90 10.05 9.58 -4.86
N ASN A 91 8.88 9.61 -5.51
CA ASN A 91 7.69 10.26 -4.99
C ASN A 91 7.03 9.48 -3.85
N VAL A 92 7.27 8.18 -3.74
CA VAL A 92 6.70 7.33 -2.67
C VAL A 92 7.06 7.87 -1.28
N LYS A 93 8.33 8.28 -1.09
CA LYS A 93 8.78 8.85 0.18
C LYS A 93 7.99 10.11 0.55
N ASN A 94 7.84 11.03 -0.39
CA ASN A 94 7.08 12.26 -0.18
C ASN A 94 5.60 11.95 0.09
N HIS A 95 5.04 10.98 -0.62
CA HIS A 95 3.66 10.54 -0.41
C HIS A 95 3.45 9.97 0.99
N LEU A 96 4.33 9.09 1.46
CA LEU A 96 4.25 8.53 2.82
C LEU A 96 4.49 9.59 3.90
N GLN A 97 5.35 10.58 3.65
CA GLN A 97 5.51 11.73 4.55
C GLN A 97 4.24 12.57 4.64
N ASN A 98 3.63 12.89 3.50
CA ASN A 98 2.35 13.62 3.49
C ASN A 98 1.25 12.82 4.21
N LEU A 99 1.21 11.51 4.00
CA LEU A 99 0.25 10.62 4.68
C LEU A 99 0.47 10.65 6.20
N ASN A 100 1.72 10.64 6.66
CA ASN A 100 2.06 10.82 8.08
C ASN A 100 1.63 12.19 8.61
N ASP A 101 1.88 13.27 7.86
CA ASP A 101 1.52 14.62 8.27
C ASP A 101 0.00 14.80 8.34
N GLU A 102 -0.75 14.25 7.38
CA GLU A 102 -2.21 14.22 7.43
C GLU A 102 -2.73 13.48 8.66
N VAL A 103 -2.11 12.35 9.01
CA VAL A 103 -2.50 11.57 10.18
C VAL A 103 -2.17 12.35 11.46
N ASN A 104 -0.99 12.96 11.56
CA ASN A 104 -0.62 13.72 12.73
C ASN A 104 -1.45 15.00 12.89
N GLN A 105 -1.80 15.67 11.80
CA GLN A 105 -2.65 16.87 11.83
C GLN A 105 -4.10 16.55 12.18
N LYS A 106 -4.67 15.49 11.59
CA LYS A 106 -6.08 15.13 11.79
C LYS A 106 -6.31 14.32 13.07
N PHE A 107 -5.33 13.55 13.52
CA PHE A 107 -5.51 12.47 14.50
C PHE A 107 -4.46 12.48 15.62
N ALA A 108 -3.95 13.66 16.01
CA ALA A 108 -2.95 13.83 17.07
C ALA A 108 -3.31 13.14 18.41
N GLY A 109 -4.58 12.79 18.63
CA GLY A 109 -5.04 11.98 19.78
C GLY A 109 -6.23 11.06 19.47
N ALA A 110 -6.47 10.74 18.19
CA ALA A 110 -7.65 9.97 17.80
C ALA A 110 -7.44 8.45 17.92
N ASP A 111 -8.55 7.74 18.14
CA ASP A 111 -8.60 6.28 18.23
C ASP A 111 -8.29 5.61 16.87
N LEU A 112 -7.84 4.35 16.90
CA LEU A 112 -7.57 3.53 15.71
C LEU A 112 -8.78 3.39 14.78
N ASN A 113 -10.00 3.56 15.28
CA ASN A 113 -11.20 3.52 14.47
C ASN A 113 -11.37 4.77 13.60
N GLU A 114 -10.85 5.91 14.05
CA GLU A 114 -10.90 7.17 13.30
C GLU A 114 -9.77 7.26 12.26
N ILE A 115 -8.62 6.66 12.57
CA ILE A 115 -7.46 6.59 11.66
C ILE A 115 -7.73 5.63 10.49
N PHE A 116 -8.32 4.46 10.78
CA PHE A 116 -8.56 3.42 9.79
C PHE A 116 -10.01 3.43 9.32
N TYR A 117 -10.28 4.12 8.22
CA TYR A 117 -11.58 4.07 7.54
C TYR A 117 -11.86 2.67 6.98
N THR A 118 -12.55 1.86 7.78
CA THR A 118 -12.99 0.51 7.38
C THR A 118 -14.34 0.65 6.67
N GLY A 119 -14.32 1.18 5.44
CA GLY A 119 -15.51 1.22 4.58
C GLY A 119 -15.96 -0.18 4.17
N ASP A 120 -17.23 -0.33 3.78
CA ASP A 120 -17.82 -1.61 3.35
C ASP A 120 -17.14 -2.20 2.10
N SER A 121 -16.43 -1.36 1.33
CA SER A 121 -15.77 -1.77 0.08
C SER A 121 -14.30 -2.15 0.31
N VAL A 122 -14.03 -3.45 0.17
CA VAL A 122 -12.67 -4.03 0.18
C VAL A 122 -12.03 -3.83 -1.20
N THR A 123 -11.72 -2.59 -1.59
CA THR A 123 -11.00 -2.31 -2.85
C THR A 123 -9.48 -2.45 -2.66
N ILE A 124 -8.76 -2.79 -3.74
CA ILE A 124 -7.29 -2.95 -3.66
C ILE A 124 -6.61 -1.62 -3.34
N SER A 125 -7.10 -0.51 -3.90
CA SER A 125 -6.58 0.82 -3.61
C SER A 125 -6.73 1.19 -2.13
N ASN A 126 -7.95 1.03 -1.58
CA ASN A 126 -8.18 1.32 -0.16
C ASN A 126 -7.34 0.41 0.74
N LEU A 127 -7.30 -0.90 0.47
CA LEU A 127 -6.46 -1.82 1.25
C LEU A 127 -4.97 -1.47 1.16
N THR A 128 -4.49 -0.99 0.02
CA THR A 128 -3.08 -0.57 -0.13
C THR A 128 -2.80 0.65 0.74
N LEU A 129 -3.67 1.66 0.70
CA LEU A 129 -3.54 2.86 1.54
C LEU A 129 -3.58 2.51 3.02
N GLN A 130 -4.55 1.72 3.46
CA GLN A 130 -4.67 1.27 4.85
C GLN A 130 -3.47 0.41 5.29
N PHE A 131 -2.93 -0.40 4.37
CA PHE A 131 -1.74 -1.20 4.62
C PHE A 131 -0.49 -0.34 4.82
N LEU A 132 -0.26 0.65 3.94
CA LEU A 132 0.84 1.60 4.07
C LEU A 132 0.69 2.48 5.31
N LEU A 133 -0.53 2.93 5.59
CA LEU A 133 -0.89 3.66 6.80
C LEU A 133 -0.60 2.86 8.06
N SER A 134 -0.72 1.52 8.04
CA SER A 134 -0.40 0.67 9.19
C SER A 134 1.07 0.81 9.62
N PHE A 135 2.01 0.89 8.68
CA PHE A 135 3.44 1.09 9.01
C PHE A 135 3.68 2.42 9.73
N ILE A 136 2.98 3.47 9.30
CA ILE A 136 3.07 4.82 9.84
C ILE A 136 2.36 4.90 11.20
N ALA A 137 1.12 4.43 11.28
CA ALA A 137 0.27 4.52 12.45
C ALA A 137 0.79 3.72 13.65
N PHE A 138 1.52 2.63 13.40
CA PHE A 138 2.19 1.84 14.45
C PHE A 138 3.66 2.24 14.64
N ASN A 139 4.20 3.10 13.78
CA ASN A 139 5.61 3.47 13.75
C ASN A 139 6.55 2.26 13.81
N ARG A 140 6.25 1.23 12.99
CA ARG A 140 7.05 0.00 12.91
C ARG A 140 7.38 -0.30 11.45
N PRO A 141 8.64 -0.63 11.13
CA PRO A 141 9.02 -0.99 9.78
C PRO A 141 8.54 -2.40 9.41
N ASN A 142 8.28 -3.27 10.39
CA ASN A 142 7.90 -4.66 10.19
C ASN A 142 6.45 -4.93 10.62
N LEU A 143 5.69 -5.62 9.78
CA LEU A 143 4.29 -5.97 10.01
C LEU A 143 3.96 -7.38 9.51
N ASP A 144 3.12 -8.09 10.27
CA ASP A 144 2.53 -9.37 9.84
C ASP A 144 1.24 -9.12 9.05
N ILE A 145 1.22 -9.58 7.80
CA ILE A 145 0.09 -9.47 6.89
C ILE A 145 -1.18 -10.08 7.49
N LYS A 146 -1.09 -11.20 8.22
CA LYS A 146 -2.26 -11.86 8.83
C LYS A 146 -2.87 -10.98 9.90
N GLN A 147 -2.07 -10.43 10.79
CA GLN A 147 -2.56 -9.56 11.87
C GLN A 147 -3.22 -8.29 11.31
N ILE A 148 -2.58 -7.67 10.31
CA ILE A 148 -3.15 -6.49 9.63
C ILE A 148 -4.44 -6.85 8.90
N SER A 149 -4.49 -7.99 8.20
CA SER A 149 -5.70 -8.44 7.52
C SER A 149 -6.87 -8.65 8.48
N ASN A 150 -6.60 -9.20 9.67
CA ASN A 150 -7.60 -9.40 10.71
C ASN A 150 -8.14 -8.03 11.18
N PHE A 151 -7.23 -7.12 11.52
CA PHE A 151 -7.57 -5.77 11.97
C PHE A 151 -8.36 -4.96 10.94
N LEU A 152 -8.00 -5.01 9.66
CA LEU A 152 -8.71 -4.31 8.57
C LEU A 152 -10.05 -4.98 8.22
N SER A 153 -10.29 -6.21 8.67
CA SER A 153 -11.55 -6.93 8.45
C SER A 153 -12.48 -6.97 9.66
N ARG A 154 -12.10 -6.33 10.77
CA ARG A 154 -12.80 -6.39 12.06
C ARG A 154 -14.29 -6.03 11.99
N ASN A 155 -14.67 -5.17 11.05
CA ASN A 155 -16.04 -4.67 10.90
C ASN A 155 -16.82 -5.32 9.75
N ASN A 156 -16.18 -6.12 8.88
CA ASN A 156 -16.79 -6.55 7.62
C ASN A 156 -16.86 -8.07 7.40
N ASN A 157 -16.42 -8.89 8.37
CA ASN A 157 -16.40 -10.37 8.29
C ASN A 157 -15.71 -10.94 7.02
N ARG A 158 -14.90 -10.13 6.32
CA ARG A 158 -14.28 -10.45 5.02
C ARG A 158 -12.78 -10.77 5.17
N PHE A 159 -12.40 -11.42 6.27
CA PHE A 159 -11.01 -11.74 6.58
C PHE A 159 -10.27 -12.44 5.42
N LYS A 160 -10.82 -13.55 4.90
CA LYS A 160 -10.17 -14.36 3.85
C LYS A 160 -9.91 -13.56 2.56
N THR A 161 -10.84 -12.68 2.17
CA THR A 161 -10.69 -11.87 0.96
C THR A 161 -9.73 -10.71 1.17
N THR A 162 -9.75 -10.08 2.34
CA THR A 162 -8.76 -9.06 2.74
C THR A 162 -7.36 -9.65 2.78
N LEU A 163 -7.17 -10.82 3.41
CA LEU A 163 -5.89 -11.52 3.48
C LEU A 163 -5.34 -11.85 2.09
N CYS A 164 -6.16 -12.44 1.21
CA CYS A 164 -5.76 -12.76 -0.16
C CYS A 164 -5.34 -11.50 -0.93
N LYS A 165 -6.06 -10.39 -0.78
CA LYS A 165 -5.73 -9.11 -1.43
C LYS A 165 -4.45 -8.49 -0.86
N LEU A 166 -4.25 -8.52 0.46
CA LEU A 166 -3.02 -8.02 1.07
C LEU A 166 -1.79 -8.82 0.61
N TYR A 167 -1.89 -10.14 0.42
CA TYR A 167 -0.80 -10.90 -0.19
C TYR A 167 -0.50 -10.43 -1.62
N GLN A 168 -1.52 -10.16 -2.44
CA GLN A 168 -1.33 -9.62 -3.79
C GLN A 168 -0.67 -8.22 -3.77
N ILE A 169 -1.14 -7.34 -2.89
CA ILE A 169 -0.57 -6.00 -2.68
C ILE A 169 0.89 -6.12 -2.23
N SER A 170 1.17 -6.99 -1.26
CA SER A 170 2.53 -7.21 -0.75
C SER A 170 3.47 -7.71 -1.84
N HIS A 171 3.00 -8.61 -2.71
CA HIS A 171 3.80 -9.10 -3.82
C HIS A 171 4.13 -7.98 -4.81
N ILE A 172 3.17 -7.12 -5.16
CA ILE A 172 3.41 -5.99 -6.06
C ILE A 172 4.42 -5.01 -5.42
N LEU A 173 4.21 -4.62 -4.17
CA LEU A 173 5.11 -3.70 -3.45
C LEU A 173 6.52 -4.28 -3.25
N GLU A 174 6.64 -5.60 -3.07
CA GLU A 174 7.93 -6.31 -2.97
C GLU A 174 8.69 -6.22 -4.29
N VAL A 175 8.01 -6.50 -5.40
CA VAL A 175 8.62 -6.53 -6.72
C VAL A 175 9.07 -5.13 -7.16
N VAL A 176 8.28 -4.10 -6.83
CA VAL A 176 8.63 -2.69 -7.04
C VAL A 176 9.77 -2.24 -6.13
N GLY A 177 10.00 -2.97 -5.02
CA GLY A 177 11.09 -2.72 -4.09
C GLY A 177 10.76 -1.72 -2.98
N ILE A 178 9.48 -1.46 -2.72
CA ILE A 178 9.01 -0.61 -1.61
C ILE A 178 9.09 -1.40 -0.29
N ILE A 179 8.64 -2.65 -0.31
CA ILE A 179 8.73 -3.57 0.84
C ILE A 179 9.68 -4.74 0.53
N SER A 180 10.06 -5.48 1.57
CA SER A 180 10.90 -6.66 1.48
C SER A 180 10.34 -7.75 2.40
N LYS A 181 10.50 -9.01 2.01
CA LYS A 181 10.11 -10.13 2.86
C LYS A 181 11.15 -10.36 3.95
N THR A 182 10.70 -10.70 5.14
CA THR A 182 11.58 -11.15 6.22
C THR A 182 11.77 -12.67 6.17
N MET A 183 12.58 -13.21 7.09
CA MET A 183 12.73 -14.66 7.27
C MET A 183 11.45 -15.32 7.81
N VAL A 184 10.56 -14.54 8.42
CA VAL A 184 9.31 -15.02 9.01
C VAL A 184 8.21 -15.02 7.95
N PRO A 185 7.53 -16.16 7.71
CA PRO A 185 6.52 -16.24 6.67
C PRO A 185 5.31 -15.37 7.01
N GLY A 186 5.01 -14.40 6.14
CA GLY A 186 3.88 -13.48 6.31
C GLY A 186 4.26 -12.13 6.93
N GLU A 187 5.49 -11.98 7.42
CA GLU A 187 6.01 -10.71 7.89
C GLU A 187 6.78 -9.98 6.78
N VAL A 188 6.43 -8.71 6.60
CA VAL A 188 7.05 -7.83 5.60
C VAL A 188 7.64 -6.59 6.26
N LEU A 189 8.71 -6.09 5.64
CA LEU A 189 9.46 -4.95 6.08
C LEU A 189 9.37 -3.82 5.04
N LEU A 190 8.94 -2.63 5.46
CA LEU A 190 9.02 -1.42 4.67
C LEU A 190 10.48 -0.95 4.64
N LYS A 191 11.06 -0.73 3.46
CA LYS A 191 12.47 -0.33 3.38
C LYS A 191 12.68 1.05 4.01
N GLU A 192 13.79 1.20 4.72
CA GLU A 192 14.14 2.41 5.48
C GLU A 192 14.15 3.69 4.63
N GLY A 193 14.51 3.58 3.34
CA GLY A 193 14.50 4.72 2.42
C GLY A 193 13.11 5.35 2.20
N PHE A 194 12.04 4.61 2.47
CA PHE A 194 10.65 5.06 2.35
C PHE A 194 10.00 5.35 3.70
N PHE A 195 10.63 4.98 4.81
CA PHE A 195 10.06 5.21 6.13
C PHE A 195 10.09 6.72 6.44
N PRO A 196 8.95 7.35 6.78
CA PRO A 196 8.94 8.76 7.13
C PRO A 196 9.77 8.96 8.40
N GLN A 197 10.80 9.81 8.32
CA GLN A 197 11.52 10.25 9.50
C GLN A 197 10.57 11.07 10.36
N ILE A 198 10.10 10.50 11.47
CA ILE A 198 9.35 11.22 12.48
C ILE A 198 10.31 12.21 13.12
N LYS A 199 10.34 13.44 12.59
CA LYS A 199 11.01 14.55 13.24
C LYS A 199 10.16 14.90 14.46
N VAL A 200 10.51 14.35 15.62
CA VAL A 200 10.14 14.99 16.89
C VAL A 200 10.69 16.41 16.76
N LYS A 201 9.82 17.43 16.83
CA LYS A 201 10.27 18.82 16.88
C LYS A 201 11.15 18.94 18.12
N GLU A 202 12.47 18.89 17.93
CA GLU A 202 13.41 19.39 18.92
C GLU A 202 13.15 20.89 19.00
N SER A 203 12.40 21.31 20.02
CA SER A 203 12.33 22.71 20.39
C SER A 203 13.71 23.13 20.86
N HIS A 204 14.48 23.75 19.97
CA HIS A 204 15.68 24.50 20.32
C HIS A 204 15.27 25.71 21.17
N ASP A 205 15.04 25.50 22.46
CA ASP A 205 15.10 26.55 23.49
C ASP A 205 15.50 25.89 24.81
N GLN A 206 16.81 25.70 24.98
CA GLN A 206 17.40 24.96 26.10
C GLN A 206 17.38 25.71 27.45
N LEU A 207 16.74 26.87 27.58
CA LEU A 207 16.77 27.66 28.82
C LEU A 207 15.48 28.42 29.14
N ASP A 208 14.31 27.97 28.66
CA ASP A 208 13.04 28.49 29.18
C ASP A 208 12.59 27.66 30.41
N LEU A 209 12.32 28.34 31.52
CA LEU A 209 11.83 27.69 32.73
C LEU A 209 10.42 27.09 32.48
N GLY A 210 9.67 27.69 31.56
CA GLY A 210 8.40 27.16 31.05
C GLY A 210 8.56 25.82 30.33
N SER A 211 9.62 25.61 29.55
CA SER A 211 9.87 24.36 28.82
C SER A 211 10.45 23.23 29.69
N LEU A 212 11.07 23.55 30.82
CA LEU A 212 11.53 22.57 31.83
C LEU A 212 10.40 22.02 32.70
N LEU A 213 9.43 22.87 33.06
CA LEU A 213 8.24 22.46 33.82
C LEU A 213 7.13 21.90 32.91
N SER A 214 7.12 22.33 31.64
CA SER A 214 6.28 21.80 30.57
C SER A 214 7.12 20.92 29.65
N ARG A 215 7.99 20.04 30.19
CA ARG A 215 8.62 19.02 29.34
C ARG A 215 7.48 18.31 28.61
N PRO A 216 7.36 18.43 27.27
CA PRO A 216 6.57 17.45 26.56
C PRO A 216 7.30 16.17 26.87
N VAL A 217 6.61 15.20 27.47
CA VAL A 217 7.16 13.86 27.65
C VAL A 217 7.77 13.51 26.30
N GLU A 218 9.10 13.37 26.22
CA GLU A 218 9.86 13.13 24.98
C GLU A 218 9.36 11.87 24.23
N ASN A 219 8.42 11.17 24.85
CA ASN A 219 7.71 10.00 24.44
C ASN A 219 6.23 10.22 24.10
N LEU A 220 5.66 11.42 23.96
CA LEU A 220 4.22 11.55 23.70
C LEU A 220 3.82 10.87 22.37
N GLY A 221 4.63 11.03 21.33
CA GLY A 221 4.50 10.26 20.08
C GLY A 221 4.66 8.76 20.33
N SER A 222 5.72 8.35 21.05
CA SER A 222 5.96 6.92 21.37
C SER A 222 4.84 6.29 22.20
N HIS A 223 4.19 7.06 23.09
CA HIS A 223 3.09 6.62 23.94
C HIS A 223 1.85 6.42 23.10
N ILE A 224 1.52 7.37 22.21
CA ILE A 224 0.41 7.23 21.28
C ILE A 224 0.62 6.01 20.36
N PHE A 225 1.83 5.80 19.83
CA PHE A 225 2.15 4.63 19.01
C PHE A 225 2.09 3.33 19.82
N SER A 226 2.58 3.33 21.06
CA SER A 226 2.54 2.18 21.97
C SER A 226 1.12 1.83 22.39
N GLU A 227 0.29 2.84 22.67
CA GLU A 227 -1.12 2.68 23.00
C GLU A 227 -1.91 2.13 21.81
N ARG A 228 -1.71 2.70 20.62
CA ARG A 228 -2.25 2.16 19.36
C ARG A 228 -1.84 0.71 19.15
N TRP A 229 -0.57 0.37 19.38
CA TRP A 229 -0.10 -1.01 19.26
C TRP A 229 -0.74 -1.94 20.32
N SER A 230 -0.93 -1.45 21.54
CA SER A 230 -1.62 -2.20 22.60
C SER A 230 -3.08 -2.48 22.23
N VAL A 231 -3.81 -1.48 21.72
CA VAL A 231 -5.19 -1.66 21.22
C VAL A 231 -5.23 -2.64 20.06
N PHE A 232 -4.28 -2.53 19.12
CA PHE A 232 -4.16 -3.49 18.02
C PHE A 232 -3.99 -4.92 18.54
N ASN A 233 -3.09 -5.16 19.50
CA ASN A 233 -2.88 -6.49 20.09
C ASN A 233 -4.12 -7.01 20.83
N LYS A 234 -4.83 -6.16 21.59
CA LYS A 234 -6.09 -6.53 22.25
C LYS A 234 -7.15 -6.98 21.25
N VAL A 235 -7.26 -6.30 20.10
CA VAL A 235 -8.18 -6.71 19.02
C VAL A 235 -7.76 -8.07 18.44
N GLN A 236 -6.47 -8.40 18.38
CA GLN A 236 -6.05 -9.75 17.98
C GLN A 236 -6.48 -10.80 19.03
N GLU A 237 -6.20 -10.56 20.32
CA GLU A 237 -6.49 -11.49 21.42
C GLU A 237 -7.99 -11.81 21.57
N LEU A 238 -8.86 -10.81 21.44
CA LEU A 238 -10.32 -10.96 21.49
C LEU A 238 -10.90 -11.80 20.34
N ASN A 239 -10.19 -11.86 19.21
CA ASN A 239 -10.61 -12.65 18.05
C ASN A 239 -10.07 -14.09 18.12
N PHE A 240 -8.92 -14.34 18.74
CA PHE A 240 -8.42 -15.69 19.01
C PHE A 240 -9.23 -16.43 20.09
N THR A 241 -9.83 -15.72 21.05
CA THR A 241 -10.68 -16.30 22.10
C THR A 241 -12.09 -16.67 21.64
N ARG A 242 -12.50 -16.32 20.40
CA ARG A 242 -13.80 -16.70 19.82
C ARG A 242 -13.83 -18.06 19.14
N ALA A 243 -12.87 -18.95 19.41
CA ALA A 243 -12.97 -20.35 19.00
C ALA A 243 -13.32 -21.27 20.19
N PRO A 244 -14.61 -21.51 20.48
CA PRO A 244 -15.01 -22.74 21.15
C PRO A 244 -15.42 -23.76 20.09
N ILE A 245 -14.51 -24.66 19.72
CA ILE A 245 -14.93 -25.96 19.18
C ILE A 245 -15.37 -26.78 20.39
N LEU A 246 -16.63 -26.61 20.80
CA LEU A 246 -17.34 -27.63 21.57
C LEU A 246 -17.52 -28.83 20.64
N MET A 247 -16.56 -29.75 20.65
CA MET A 247 -16.80 -31.11 20.18
C MET A 247 -17.81 -31.74 21.14
N TYR A 248 -19.06 -31.83 20.70
CA TYR A 248 -20.01 -32.74 21.33
C TYR A 248 -19.53 -34.18 21.08
N PRO A 249 -19.40 -35.02 22.12
CA PRO A 249 -19.16 -36.43 21.92
C PRO A 249 -20.42 -37.06 21.33
N SER A 250 -20.30 -37.63 20.13
CA SER A 250 -21.33 -38.44 19.51
C SER A 250 -21.64 -39.62 20.43
N LEU A 251 -22.83 -39.63 21.02
CA LEU A 251 -23.35 -40.79 21.73
C LEU A 251 -23.57 -41.92 20.71
N VAL A 252 -22.73 -42.95 20.80
CA VAL A 252 -22.94 -44.24 20.17
C VAL A 252 -24.07 -44.92 20.95
N THR A 253 -25.26 -44.99 20.36
CA THR A 253 -26.32 -45.88 20.84
C THR A 253 -26.05 -47.29 20.28
N VAL A 254 -25.96 -48.23 21.21
CA VAL A 254 -25.87 -49.69 21.04
C VAL A 254 -27.13 -50.24 20.39
#